data_AF-A0A5C8JHW2-F1
#
_entry.id   AF-A0A5C8JHW2-F1
#
_cell.length_a   1.000
_cell.length_b   1.000
_cell.length_c   1.000
_cell.angle_alpha   90.00
_cell.angle_beta   90.00
_cell.angle_gamma   90.00
#
_symmetry.space_group_name_H-M   'P 1'
#
loop_
_entity.id
_entity.type
_entity.pdbx_description
1 polymer ?
#
loop_
_entity_poly.entity_id
_entity_poly.type
_entity_poly.pdbx_seq_one_letter_code
_entity_poly.pdbx_strand_id
1 'polypeptide(L)'
;MNIFILQGSEEDVPKPEDTGNLVSATSVGTIPKTAIQALAQTSGFGSAVNLLKYDIAFYRFTYKTTYKGNETESSGMLAIPQGTPDPPALLSALHGTMFADADTPSNFPATFTDFELLALAGYSTLIPDFIGYGVSEEIFHPYYDEQHSALAVVDMLKAAD
;
A
#
# COMPACT_ATOMS: atom_id res chain seq x y z
N MET A 1 -12.20 5.07 9.20
CA MET A 1 -11.42 5.08 7.95
C MET A 1 -10.28 6.05 8.19
N ASN A 2 -9.07 5.53 8.36
CA ASN A 2 -7.90 6.34 8.71
C ASN A 2 -6.99 6.32 7.49
N ILE A 3 -6.77 7.50 6.90
CA ILE A 3 -5.83 7.71 5.79
C ILE A 3 -4.73 8.60 6.36
N PHE A 4 -3.48 8.17 6.24
CA PHE A 4 -2.32 8.99 6.59
C PHE A 4 -1.66 9.48 5.31
N ILE A 5 -1.57 10.80 5.14
CA ILE A 5 -0.92 11.45 4.01
C ILE A 5 0.35 12.12 4.54
N LEU A 6 1.51 11.76 3.98
CA LEU A 6 2.75 12.50 4.22
C LEU A 6 2.96 13.43 3.02
N GLN A 7 2.92 14.74 3.28
CA GLN A 7 3.24 15.77 2.30
C GLN A 7 4.46 16.54 2.84
N GLY A 8 5.61 16.40 2.19
CA GLY A 8 6.80 17.16 2.54
C GLY A 8 6.67 18.62 2.12
N SER A 9 6.91 19.56 3.04
CA SER A 9 7.18 20.96 2.71
C SER A 9 8.65 21.15 2.36
N GLU A 10 8.95 21.98 1.37
CA GLU A 10 10.31 22.17 0.79
C GLU A 10 11.40 22.60 1.79
N GLU A 11 11.06 23.11 2.99
CA GLU A 11 12.04 23.71 3.90
C GLU A 11 12.72 22.76 4.89
N ASP A 12 12.29 21.50 5.01
CA ASP A 12 12.98 20.54 5.88
C ASP A 12 12.66 19.10 5.47
N VAL A 13 13.01 18.72 4.23
CA VAL A 13 12.93 17.32 3.79
C VAL A 13 13.96 16.54 4.60
N PRO A 14 13.56 15.71 5.59
CA PRO A 14 14.50 14.82 6.24
C PRO A 14 15.10 13.96 5.13
N LYS A 15 16.43 13.83 5.09
CA LYS A 15 17.04 12.89 4.15
C LYS A 15 16.44 11.50 4.41
N PRO A 16 16.10 10.72 3.37
CA PRO A 16 15.73 9.33 3.56
C PRO A 16 16.84 8.66 4.35
N GLU A 17 16.54 8.27 5.59
CA GLU A 17 17.41 7.34 6.30
C GLU A 17 17.18 5.99 5.62
N ASP A 18 18.23 5.42 5.04
CA ASP A 18 18.18 4.02 4.60
C ASP A 18 17.96 3.15 5.83
N THR A 19 16.70 2.87 6.14
CA THR A 19 16.30 2.13 7.34
C THR A 19 16.61 0.64 7.22
N GLY A 20 17.01 0.15 6.03
CA GLY A 20 17.26 -1.26 5.79
C GLY A 20 16.02 -2.16 5.94
N ASN A 21 14.83 -1.57 6.02
CA ASN A 21 13.58 -2.31 6.24
C ASN A 21 13.04 -2.94 4.95
N LEU A 22 13.41 -2.45 3.76
CA LEU A 22 12.97 -3.05 2.50
C LEU A 22 13.66 -4.41 2.28
N VAL A 23 12.87 -5.47 2.12
CA VAL A 23 13.37 -6.79 1.72
C VAL A 23 13.27 -6.96 0.20
N SER A 24 12.10 -6.68 -0.38
CA SER A 24 11.92 -6.72 -1.83
C SER A 24 10.73 -5.90 -2.32
N ALA A 25 10.83 -5.41 -3.57
CA ALA A 25 9.72 -4.79 -4.30
C ALA A 25 9.62 -5.46 -5.68
N THR A 26 8.72 -6.45 -5.79
CA THR A 26 8.55 -7.24 -7.01
C THR A 26 7.48 -6.61 -7.90
N SER A 27 7.86 -6.20 -9.11
CA SER A 27 6.92 -5.66 -10.10
C SER A 27 5.86 -6.69 -10.47
N VAL A 28 4.59 -6.34 -10.26
CA VAL A 28 3.42 -7.14 -10.70
C VAL A 28 3.01 -6.74 -12.11
N GLY A 29 3.20 -5.46 -12.47
CA GLY A 29 2.97 -4.95 -13.81
C GLY A 29 2.37 -3.55 -13.81
N THR A 30 2.17 -3.02 -15.01
CA THR A 30 1.52 -1.71 -15.20
C THR A 30 0.12 -1.91 -15.77
N ILE A 31 -0.87 -1.31 -15.13
CA ILE A 31 -2.27 -1.38 -15.54
C ILE A 31 -2.69 -0.02 -16.10
N PRO A 32 -3.24 0.02 -17.33
CA PRO A 32 -3.79 1.24 -17.90
C PRO A 32 -4.96 1.76 -17.08
N LYS A 33 -5.05 3.09 -16.92
CA LYS A 33 -6.14 3.74 -16.18
C LYS A 33 -7.52 3.37 -16.71
N THR A 34 -7.63 3.14 -18.01
CA THR A 34 -8.91 2.80 -18.66
C THR A 34 -9.48 1.48 -18.13
N ALA A 35 -8.63 0.52 -17.78
CA ALA A 35 -9.08 -0.75 -17.20
C ALA A 35 -9.68 -0.54 -15.81
N ILE A 36 -9.00 0.23 -14.95
CA ILE A 36 -9.47 0.48 -13.59
C ILE A 36 -10.63 1.48 -13.56
N GLN A 37 -10.67 2.44 -14.48
CA GLN A 37 -11.83 3.33 -14.66
C GLN A 37 -13.10 2.55 -15.02
N ALA A 38 -12.98 1.52 -15.87
CA ALA A 38 -14.12 0.65 -16.19
C ALA A 38 -14.62 -0.12 -14.95
N LEU A 39 -13.70 -0.65 -14.13
CA LEU A 39 -14.04 -1.28 -12.85
C LEU A 39 -14.70 -0.28 -11.89
N ALA A 40 -14.14 0.91 -11.74
CA ALA A 40 -14.66 1.95 -10.86
C ALA A 40 -16.10 2.36 -11.23
N GLN A 41 -16.45 2.39 -12.52
CA GLN A 41 -17.82 2.66 -12.97
C GLN A 41 -18.81 1.60 -12.47
N THR A 42 -18.41 0.33 -12.46
CA THR A 42 -19.28 -0.77 -12.04
C THR A 42 -19.27 -1.02 -10.54
N SER A 43 -18.22 -0.60 -9.83
CA SER A 43 -18.03 -0.83 -8.37
C SER A 43 -18.54 0.31 -7.49
N GLY A 44 -19.37 1.22 -8.02
CA GLY A 44 -19.97 2.32 -7.24
C GLY A 44 -19.13 3.60 -7.14
N PHE A 45 -17.97 3.65 -7.80
CA PHE A 45 -17.08 4.82 -7.86
C PHE A 45 -17.23 5.64 -9.15
N GLY A 46 -18.35 5.49 -9.86
CA GLY A 46 -18.59 6.14 -11.15
C GLY A 46 -18.46 7.66 -11.13
N SER A 47 -18.82 8.33 -10.02
CA SER A 47 -18.67 9.78 -9.85
C SER A 47 -17.21 10.23 -9.71
N ALA A 48 -16.30 9.33 -9.31
CA ALA A 48 -14.89 9.62 -9.09
C ALA A 48 -14.03 9.38 -10.34
N VAL A 49 -14.57 8.80 -11.43
CA VAL A 49 -13.81 8.42 -12.64
C VAL A 49 -12.99 9.57 -13.22
N ASN A 50 -13.51 10.80 -13.18
CA ASN A 50 -12.82 11.99 -13.68
C ASN A 50 -11.57 12.37 -12.87
N LEU A 51 -11.44 11.85 -11.64
CA LEU A 51 -10.27 12.02 -10.78
C LEU A 51 -9.19 10.96 -11.05
N LEU A 52 -9.55 9.85 -11.70
CA LEU A 52 -8.66 8.72 -11.97
C LEU A 52 -7.87 8.98 -13.27
N LYS A 53 -6.69 9.60 -13.18
CA LYS A 53 -5.99 10.20 -14.33
C LYS A 53 -4.77 9.43 -14.80
N TYR A 54 -4.22 8.56 -13.96
CA TYR A 54 -2.91 7.94 -14.18
C TYR A 54 -3.00 6.43 -14.34
N ASP A 55 -2.14 5.90 -15.22
CA ASP A 55 -1.84 4.47 -15.25
C ASP A 55 -1.05 4.11 -13.98
N ILE A 56 -1.10 2.85 -13.55
CA ILE A 56 -0.48 2.45 -12.28
C ILE A 56 0.53 1.34 -12.51
N ALA A 57 1.72 1.48 -11.94
CA ALA A 57 2.63 0.37 -11.70
C ALA A 57 2.39 -0.23 -10.32
N PHE A 58 2.16 -1.54 -10.26
CA PHE A 58 1.92 -2.28 -9.03
C PHE A 58 3.14 -3.11 -8.64
N TYR A 59 3.43 -3.14 -7.35
CA TYR A 59 4.52 -3.91 -6.76
C TYR A 59 4.01 -4.69 -5.55
N ARG A 60 4.36 -5.97 -5.50
CA ARG A 60 4.32 -6.72 -4.26
C ARG A 60 5.52 -6.30 -3.43
N PHE A 61 5.25 -5.86 -2.22
CA PHE A 61 6.23 -5.18 -1.38
C PHE A 61 6.42 -5.99 -0.10
N THR A 62 7.64 -6.40 0.19
CA THR A 62 8.00 -7.15 1.41
C THR A 62 9.00 -6.34 2.21
N TYR A 63 8.74 -6.19 3.50
CA TYR A 63 9.51 -5.35 4.40
C TYR A 63 9.63 -5.99 5.78
N LYS A 64 10.64 -5.56 6.54
CA LYS A 64 10.88 -5.97 7.91
C LYS A 64 10.00 -5.18 8.86
N THR A 65 9.47 -5.86 9.87
CA THR A 65 8.80 -5.25 11.02
C THR A 65 9.08 -6.08 12.28
N THR A 66 8.45 -5.76 13.40
CA THR A 66 8.67 -6.43 14.69
C THR A 66 7.40 -7.09 15.20
N TYR A 67 7.48 -8.37 15.54
CA TYR A 67 6.42 -9.11 16.23
C TYR A 67 6.93 -9.71 17.53
N LYS A 68 6.29 -9.36 18.66
CA LYS A 68 6.68 -9.82 20.01
C LYS A 68 8.18 -9.67 20.32
N GLY A 69 8.78 -8.57 19.86
CA GLY A 69 10.19 -8.24 20.10
C GLY A 69 11.20 -8.91 19.16
N ASN A 70 10.75 -9.70 18.19
CA ASN A 70 11.61 -10.29 17.16
C ASN A 70 11.36 -9.65 15.80
N GLU A 71 12.41 -9.51 15.00
CA GLU A 71 12.28 -9.14 13.58
C GLU A 71 11.49 -10.22 12.83
N THR A 72 10.56 -9.79 11.99
CA THR A 72 9.79 -10.62 11.08
C THR A 72 9.59 -9.87 9.76
N GLU A 73 9.16 -10.56 8.72
CA GLU A 73 8.73 -9.93 7.47
C GLU A 73 7.21 -9.74 7.48
N SER A 74 6.75 -8.71 6.78
CA SER A 74 5.36 -8.50 6.39
C SER A 74 5.31 -8.03 4.94
N SER A 75 4.15 -8.16 4.32
CA SER A 75 3.94 -7.78 2.92
C SER A 75 2.84 -6.74 2.78
N GLY A 76 2.74 -6.21 1.57
CA GLY A 76 1.68 -5.32 1.15
C GLY A 76 1.76 -5.02 -0.35
N MET A 77 0.92 -4.10 -0.78
CA MET A 77 0.88 -3.58 -2.13
C MET A 77 1.41 -2.15 -2.17
N LEU A 78 2.25 -1.86 -3.17
CA LEU A 78 2.63 -0.51 -3.54
C LEU A 78 2.10 -0.22 -4.95
N ALA A 79 1.24 0.80 -5.05
CA ALA A 79 0.66 1.28 -6.30
C ALA A 79 1.21 2.69 -6.60
N ILE A 80 1.93 2.84 -7.73
CA ILE A 80 2.60 4.09 -8.10
C ILE A 80 1.95 4.67 -9.38
N PRO A 81 1.40 5.89 -9.35
CA PRO A 81 0.91 6.54 -10.55
C PRO A 81 2.05 6.85 -11.53
N GLN A 82 1.79 6.64 -12.81
CA GLN A 82 2.75 6.87 -13.88
C GLN A 82 2.45 8.17 -14.62
N GLY A 83 3.50 8.92 -14.94
CA GLY A 83 3.38 10.16 -15.72
C GLY A 83 2.75 11.32 -14.96
N THR A 84 2.91 11.37 -13.63
CA THR A 84 2.54 12.54 -12.82
C THR A 84 3.45 13.74 -13.17
N PRO A 85 2.94 14.99 -13.11
CA PRO A 85 3.74 16.18 -13.39
C PRO A 85 4.83 16.41 -12.32
N ASP A 86 4.51 16.08 -11.07
CA ASP A 86 5.39 16.20 -9.90
C ASP A 86 5.52 14.84 -9.21
N PRO A 87 6.54 14.62 -8.35
CA PRO A 87 6.63 13.42 -7.53
C PRO A 87 5.35 13.24 -6.70
N PRO A 88 4.66 12.08 -6.80
CA PRO A 88 3.42 11.85 -6.08
C PRO A 88 3.66 11.78 -4.58
N ALA A 89 2.76 12.35 -3.78
CA ALA A 89 2.79 12.21 -2.33
C ALA A 89 2.57 10.74 -1.93
N LEU A 90 3.25 10.31 -0.86
CA LEU A 90 3.09 8.97 -0.31
C LEU A 90 1.88 8.92 0.62
N LEU A 91 1.05 7.90 0.43
CA LEU A 91 -0.19 7.67 1.17
C LEU A 91 -0.20 6.23 1.69
N SER A 92 -0.43 6.06 2.98
CA SER A 92 -0.70 4.74 3.56
C SER A 92 -2.19 4.55 3.76
N ALA A 93 -2.76 3.57 3.07
CA ALA A 93 -4.14 3.16 3.16
C ALA A 93 -4.25 1.83 3.88
N LEU A 94 -5.19 1.72 4.83
CA LEU A 94 -5.32 0.54 5.67
C LEU A 94 -6.64 -0.16 5.35
N HIS A 95 -6.56 -1.45 5.01
CA HIS A 95 -7.74 -2.27 4.79
C HIS A 95 -8.55 -2.49 6.08
N GLY A 96 -9.80 -2.90 5.91
CA GLY A 96 -10.68 -3.29 7.02
C GLY A 96 -10.35 -4.69 7.56
N THR A 97 -11.26 -5.25 8.33
CA THR A 97 -11.14 -6.64 8.81
C THR A 97 -11.05 -7.61 7.62
N MET A 98 -10.04 -8.47 7.63
CA MET A 98 -9.86 -9.56 6.66
C MET A 98 -9.90 -10.90 7.38
N PHE A 99 -10.20 -11.97 6.63
CA PHE A 99 -10.24 -13.33 7.19
C PHE A 99 -9.44 -14.31 6.34
N ALA A 100 -9.45 -14.15 5.02
CA ALA A 100 -8.72 -15.01 4.10
C ALA A 100 -7.45 -14.30 3.63
N ASP A 101 -6.34 -15.04 3.63
CA ASP A 101 -5.08 -14.55 3.07
C ASP A 101 -5.20 -14.19 1.58
N ALA A 102 -5.99 -14.96 0.85
CA ALA A 102 -6.26 -14.72 -0.57
C ALA A 102 -6.83 -13.32 -0.85
N ASP A 103 -7.51 -12.71 0.13
CA ASP A 103 -8.11 -11.38 -0.03
C ASP A 103 -7.10 -10.25 0.25
N THR A 104 -5.87 -10.54 0.66
CA THR A 104 -4.91 -9.50 1.09
C THR A 104 -4.44 -8.61 -0.07
N PRO A 105 -4.09 -7.34 0.21
CA PRO A 105 -3.63 -6.39 -0.81
C PRO A 105 -2.50 -6.93 -1.70
N SER A 106 -1.50 -7.60 -1.13
CA SER A 106 -0.33 -8.08 -1.88
C SER A 106 -0.63 -9.18 -2.92
N ASN A 107 -1.85 -9.74 -2.90
CA ASN A 107 -2.34 -10.70 -3.86
C ASN A 107 -2.94 -10.08 -5.15
N PHE A 108 -2.86 -8.76 -5.33
CA PHE A 108 -3.16 -8.13 -6.63
C PHE A 108 -2.42 -8.86 -7.79
N PRO A 109 -3.06 -9.09 -8.95
CA PRO A 109 -4.40 -8.63 -9.35
C PRO A 109 -5.55 -9.56 -8.97
N ALA A 110 -5.32 -10.61 -8.18
CA ALA A 110 -6.41 -11.50 -7.73
C ALA A 110 -7.39 -10.77 -6.79
N THR A 111 -6.90 -9.75 -6.10
CA THR A 111 -7.63 -8.92 -5.14
C THR A 111 -7.50 -7.45 -5.52
N PHE A 112 -8.57 -6.69 -5.30
CA PHE A 112 -8.61 -5.24 -5.38
C PHE A 112 -9.32 -4.67 -4.14
N THR A 113 -8.69 -3.76 -3.42
CA THR A 113 -9.17 -3.25 -2.11
C THR A 113 -9.88 -1.90 -2.20
N ASP A 114 -10.06 -1.38 -3.42
CA ASP A 114 -10.53 -0.03 -3.78
C ASP A 114 -9.55 1.09 -3.41
N PHE A 115 -8.62 0.88 -2.47
CA PHE A 115 -7.60 1.87 -2.12
C PHE A 115 -6.60 2.13 -3.26
N GLU A 116 -6.45 1.19 -4.19
CA GLU A 116 -5.65 1.37 -5.39
C GLU A 116 -6.18 2.53 -6.26
N LEU A 117 -7.46 2.92 -6.13
CA LEU A 117 -8.03 4.10 -6.79
C LEU A 117 -7.34 5.40 -6.36
N LEU A 118 -6.75 5.45 -5.16
CA LEU A 118 -5.97 6.61 -4.70
C LEU A 118 -4.70 6.79 -5.54
N ALA A 119 -4.11 5.70 -6.04
CA ALA A 119 -3.00 5.80 -6.98
C ALA A 119 -3.44 6.40 -8.31
N LEU A 120 -4.61 6.04 -8.86
CA LEU A 120 -5.10 6.71 -10.07
C LEU A 120 -5.41 8.20 -9.83
N ALA A 121 -5.73 8.58 -8.60
CA ALA A 121 -5.94 9.97 -8.22
C ALA A 121 -4.62 10.77 -8.08
N GLY A 122 -3.46 10.10 -8.07
CA GLY A 122 -2.14 10.71 -8.09
C GLY A 122 -1.28 10.51 -6.84
N TYR A 123 -1.61 9.55 -5.97
CA TYR A 123 -0.84 9.25 -4.76
C TYR A 123 -0.06 7.94 -4.88
N SER A 124 1.22 7.91 -4.50
CA SER A 124 1.90 6.63 -4.28
C SER A 124 1.25 5.96 -3.08
N THR A 125 0.56 4.84 -3.29
CA THR A 125 -0.33 4.24 -2.28
C THR A 125 0.26 2.93 -1.78
N LEU A 126 0.53 2.88 -0.48
CA LEU A 126 0.95 1.69 0.25
C LEU A 126 -0.26 1.08 0.98
N ILE A 127 -0.42 -0.23 0.87
CA ILE A 127 -1.48 -0.98 1.53
C ILE A 127 -0.85 -2.20 2.19
N PRO A 128 -0.59 -2.20 3.51
CA PRO A 128 -0.01 -3.34 4.20
C PRO A 128 -1.03 -4.48 4.30
N ASP A 129 -0.57 -5.73 4.25
CA ASP A 129 -1.40 -6.90 4.56
C ASP A 129 -1.59 -7.09 6.08
N PHE A 130 -0.72 -6.46 6.88
CA PHE A 130 -0.47 -6.72 8.31
C PHE A 130 0.18 -8.07 8.60
N ILE A 131 0.70 -8.19 9.84
CA ILE A 131 1.28 -9.44 10.35
C ILE A 131 0.19 -10.51 10.44
N GLY A 132 0.51 -11.74 10.05
CA GLY A 132 -0.42 -12.86 10.01
C GLY A 132 -1.13 -13.03 8.67
N TYR A 133 -0.68 -12.30 7.67
CA TYR A 133 -1.12 -12.35 6.28
C TYR A 133 0.07 -12.27 5.33
N GLY A 134 -0.17 -12.60 4.06
CA GLY A 134 0.78 -12.68 2.97
C GLY A 134 2.00 -13.50 3.34
N VAL A 135 3.18 -12.88 3.29
CA VAL A 135 4.44 -13.57 3.62
C VAL A 135 4.58 -13.98 5.09
N SER A 136 3.65 -13.56 5.95
CA SER A 136 3.63 -13.85 7.39
C SER A 136 2.41 -14.66 7.84
N GLU A 137 1.74 -15.34 6.90
CA GLU A 137 0.50 -16.10 7.14
C GLU A 137 0.62 -17.21 8.21
N GLU A 138 1.84 -17.64 8.54
CA GLU A 138 2.11 -18.61 9.60
C GLU A 138 1.90 -18.02 11.01
N ILE A 139 1.89 -16.69 11.13
CA ILE A 139 1.61 -15.98 12.38
C ILE A 139 0.10 -15.80 12.52
N PHE A 140 -0.46 -16.07 13.71
CA PHE A 140 -1.85 -15.71 13.96
C PHE A 140 -2.01 -14.19 13.96
N HIS A 141 -2.83 -13.65 13.04
CA HIS A 141 -3.06 -12.22 12.90
C HIS A 141 -3.45 -11.57 14.24
N PRO A 142 -2.66 -10.59 14.75
CA PRO A 142 -2.93 -9.91 16.01
C PRO A 142 -4.05 -8.86 15.82
N TYR A 143 -5.28 -9.36 15.66
CA TYR A 143 -6.46 -8.55 15.38
C TYR A 143 -6.75 -7.54 16.50
N TYR A 144 -6.94 -6.26 16.13
CA TYR A 144 -7.11 -5.12 17.05
C TYR A 144 -5.94 -4.88 18.02
N ASP A 145 -4.77 -5.43 17.74
CA ASP A 145 -3.57 -5.04 18.47
C ASP A 145 -3.00 -3.74 17.88
N GLU A 146 -3.03 -2.67 18.68
CA GLU A 146 -2.60 -1.33 18.29
C GLU A 146 -1.11 -1.31 17.92
N GLN A 147 -0.27 -1.94 18.74
CA GLN A 147 1.18 -1.88 18.59
C GLN A 147 1.61 -2.57 17.29
N HIS A 148 1.14 -3.79 17.06
CA HIS A 148 1.55 -4.56 15.88
C HIS A 148 1.00 -3.96 14.58
N SER A 149 -0.24 -3.45 14.61
CA SER A 149 -0.82 -2.73 13.46
C SER A 149 -0.04 -1.44 13.15
N ALA A 150 0.29 -0.65 14.17
CA ALA A 150 1.03 0.60 13.99
C ALA A 150 2.46 0.35 13.47
N LEU A 151 3.16 -0.65 14.01
CA LEU A 151 4.50 -1.01 13.56
C LEU A 151 4.51 -1.47 12.10
N ALA A 152 3.58 -2.34 11.70
CA ALA A 152 3.48 -2.78 10.30
C ALA A 152 3.31 -1.58 9.35
N VAL A 153 2.46 -0.61 9.69
CA VAL A 153 2.23 0.60 8.87
C VAL A 153 3.48 1.48 8.82
N VAL A 154 4.06 1.79 9.97
CA VAL A 154 5.21 2.70 10.06
C VAL A 154 6.43 2.10 9.38
N ASP A 155 6.67 0.80 9.56
CA ASP A 155 7.83 0.14 8.95
C ASP A 155 7.66 -0.03 7.44
N MET A 156 6.44 -0.22 6.93
CA MET A 156 6.17 -0.19 5.49
C MET A 156 6.44 1.20 4.89
N LEU A 157 6.01 2.27 5.58
CA LEU A 157 6.29 3.65 5.18
C LEU A 157 7.80 3.91 5.12
N LYS A 158 8.54 3.53 6.17
CA LYS A 158 10.01 3.66 6.22
C LYS A 158 10.74 2.85 5.15
N ALA A 159 10.19 1.70 4.75
CA ALA A 159 10.77 0.88 3.70
C ALA A 159 10.56 1.46 2.30
N ALA A 160 9.59 2.37 2.14
CA ALA A 160 9.22 3.01 0.87
C ALA A 160 9.81 4.42 0.68
N ASP A 161 10.38 5.01 1.73
CA ASP A 161 11.13 6.28 1.74
C ASP A 161 12.60 6.04 1.36
#